data_AF-A0A3E4ZAS1-F1
#
_entry.id   AF-A0A3E4ZAS1-F1
#
_cell.length_a   1.000
_cell.length_b   1.000
_cell.length_c   1.000
_cell.angle_alpha   90.00
_cell.angle_beta   90.00
_cell.angle_gamma   90.00
#
_symmetry.space_group_name_H-M   'P 1'
#
loop_
_entity.id
_entity.type
_entity.pdbx_description
1 polymer ?
#
loop_
_entity_poly.entity_id
_entity_poly.type
_entity_poly.pdbx_seq_one_letter_code
_entity_poly.pdbx_strand_id
1 'polypeptide(L)'
;MKKEKSLTRRKGEPYPLEIRLAAIGEYRLGVSRKEIAFKYSISDPTVISHWIRKFEAKRQSSVSIKPLKLKKRSIKMTENESDLSKRIKELERALKQKELELKDKEKELKHEQAHRRAMEILIELANEHYNIDIRKNSGTKQ
;
A
#
# COMPACT_ATOMS: atom_id res chain seq x y z
N MET A 1 -31.04 17.33 -32.95
CA MET A 1 -30.51 17.11 -31.59
C MET A 1 -31.65 16.62 -30.70
N LYS A 2 -31.67 15.33 -30.35
CA LYS A 2 -32.71 14.76 -29.47
C LYS A 2 -32.35 15.12 -28.03
N LYS A 3 -33.17 15.96 -27.40
CA LYS A 3 -33.05 16.25 -25.96
C LYS A 3 -33.26 14.94 -25.20
N GLU A 4 -32.22 14.49 -24.52
CA GLU A 4 -32.28 13.39 -23.56
C GLU A 4 -33.36 13.74 -22.54
N LYS A 5 -34.47 12.99 -22.55
CA LYS A 5 -35.52 13.15 -21.54
C LYS A 5 -34.90 12.76 -20.21
N SER A 6 -34.50 13.73 -19.40
CA SER A 6 -34.24 13.52 -17.97
C SER A 6 -35.55 13.07 -17.34
N LEU A 7 -35.81 11.77 -17.35
CA LEU A 7 -36.84 11.12 -16.55
C LEU A 7 -36.44 11.36 -15.09
N THR A 8 -36.97 12.43 -14.52
CA THR A 8 -36.85 12.72 -13.10
C THR A 8 -37.59 11.60 -12.37
N ARG A 9 -36.82 10.65 -11.83
CA ARG A 9 -37.33 9.56 -11.01
C ARG A 9 -38.23 10.16 -9.92
N ARG A 10 -39.46 9.67 -9.79
CA ARG A 10 -40.34 10.15 -8.74
C ARG A 10 -39.81 9.67 -7.39
N LYS A 11 -39.89 10.52 -6.36
CA LYS A 11 -39.48 10.18 -5.00
C LYS A 11 -40.30 8.96 -4.53
N GLY A 12 -39.65 7.82 -4.33
CA GLY A 12 -40.28 6.55 -3.96
C GLY A 12 -40.18 5.45 -5.01
N GLU A 13 -39.89 5.80 -6.28
CA GLU A 13 -39.64 4.79 -7.30
C GLU A 13 -38.29 4.08 -7.07
N PRO A 14 -38.21 2.75 -7.26
CA PRO A 14 -36.95 2.04 -7.25
C PRO A 14 -35.99 2.55 -8.34
N TYR A 15 -34.70 2.59 -8.04
CA TYR A 15 -33.70 2.86 -9.07
C TYR A 15 -33.70 1.72 -10.11
N PRO A 16 -33.49 2.04 -11.41
CA PRO A 16 -33.33 1.06 -12.48
C PRO A 16 -32.32 -0.04 -12.12
N LEU A 17 -32.56 -1.24 -12.62
CA LEU A 17 -31.73 -2.40 -12.28
C LEU A 17 -30.29 -2.21 -12.76
N GLU A 18 -30.08 -1.60 -13.92
CA GLU A 18 -28.74 -1.36 -14.48
C GLU A 18 -27.92 -0.49 -13.53
N ILE A 19 -28.49 0.61 -13.05
CA ILE A 19 -27.84 1.54 -12.11
C ILE A 19 -27.49 0.81 -10.80
N ARG A 20 -28.40 -0.03 -10.30
CA ARG A 20 -28.18 -0.79 -9.05
C ARG A 20 -27.04 -1.78 -9.19
N LEU A 21 -26.97 -2.52 -10.29
CA LEU A 21 -25.91 -3.49 -10.55
C LEU A 21 -24.56 -2.81 -10.78
N ALA A 22 -24.54 -1.72 -11.56
CA ALA A 22 -23.34 -0.94 -11.81
C ALA A 22 -22.78 -0.33 -10.52
N ALA A 23 -23.64 0.25 -9.68
CA ALA A 23 -23.26 0.79 -8.37
C ALA A 23 -22.67 -0.28 -7.44
N ILE A 24 -23.23 -1.49 -7.41
CA ILE A 24 -22.67 -2.62 -6.64
C ILE A 24 -21.29 -3.04 -7.19
N GLY A 25 -21.15 -3.09 -8.52
CA GLY A 25 -19.88 -3.44 -9.18
C GLY A 25 -18.76 -2.45 -8.85
N GLU A 26 -19.01 -1.15 -8.99
CA GLU A 26 -18.03 -0.10 -8.68
C GLU A 26 -17.65 -0.06 -7.21
N TYR A 27 -18.61 -0.31 -6.30
CA TYR A 27 -18.30 -0.43 -4.89
C TYR A 27 -17.30 -1.56 -4.60
N ARG A 28 -17.41 -2.69 -5.31
CA ARG A 28 -16.45 -3.81 -5.18
C ARG A 28 -15.06 -3.47 -5.72
N LEU A 29 -14.98 -2.55 -6.68
CA LEU A 29 -13.71 -2.01 -7.18
C LEU A 29 -13.10 -0.97 -6.23
N GLY A 30 -13.72 -0.71 -5.08
CA GLY A 30 -13.19 0.19 -4.05
C GLY A 30 -13.65 1.64 -4.18
N VAL A 31 -14.52 1.96 -5.14
CA VAL A 31 -15.06 3.33 -5.29
C VAL A 31 -15.95 3.66 -4.09
N SER A 32 -15.83 4.89 -3.57
CA SER A 32 -16.60 5.27 -2.38
C SER A 32 -18.10 5.40 -2.72
N ARG A 33 -18.95 5.08 -1.74
CA ARG A 33 -20.40 5.20 -1.88
C ARG A 33 -20.85 6.63 -2.23
N LYS A 34 -20.12 7.64 -1.76
CA LYS A 34 -20.40 9.05 -2.08
C LYS A 34 -20.14 9.35 -3.55
N GLU A 35 -19.01 8.88 -4.08
CA GLU A 35 -18.66 9.05 -5.50
C GLU A 35 -19.63 8.31 -6.41
N ILE A 36 -20.00 7.07 -6.06
CA ILE A 36 -21.00 6.29 -6.80
C ILE A 36 -22.35 7.01 -6.76
N ALA A 37 -22.75 7.55 -5.61
CA ALA A 37 -24.00 8.28 -5.49
C ALA A 37 -24.02 9.55 -6.36
N PHE A 38 -22.92 10.28 -6.38
CA PHE A 38 -22.74 11.43 -7.25
C PHE A 38 -22.81 11.04 -8.73
N LYS A 39 -22.05 10.02 -9.14
CA LYS A 39 -21.99 9.52 -10.52
C LYS A 39 -23.35 9.09 -11.08
N TYR A 40 -24.13 8.38 -10.27
CA TYR A 40 -25.43 7.85 -10.68
C TYR A 40 -26.62 8.73 -10.26
N SER A 41 -26.38 9.96 -9.78
CA SER A 41 -27.42 10.85 -9.27
C SER A 41 -28.33 10.19 -8.23
N ILE A 42 -27.74 9.37 -7.36
CA ILE A 42 -28.44 8.70 -6.26
C ILE A 42 -28.56 9.69 -5.11
N SER A 43 -29.79 9.99 -4.73
CA SER A 43 -30.10 11.02 -3.73
C SER A 43 -29.52 10.72 -2.34
N ASP A 44 -29.37 9.45 -1.99
CA ASP A 44 -28.85 9.03 -0.68
C ASP A 44 -27.83 7.87 -0.85
N PRO A 45 -26.55 8.08 -0.52
CA PRO A 45 -25.51 7.05 -0.54
C PRO A 45 -25.81 5.82 0.34
N THR A 46 -26.67 5.95 1.37
CA THR A 46 -27.05 4.81 2.22
C THR A 46 -27.83 3.75 1.43
N VAL A 47 -28.53 4.15 0.36
CA VAL A 47 -29.28 3.24 -0.53
C VAL A 47 -28.35 2.24 -1.20
N ILE A 48 -27.11 2.64 -1.52
CA ILE A 48 -26.09 1.74 -2.06
C ILE A 48 -25.72 0.67 -1.03
N SER A 49 -25.61 1.04 0.26
CA SER A 49 -25.34 0.09 1.35
C SER A 49 -26.48 -0.92 1.51
N HIS A 50 -27.73 -0.46 1.34
CA HIS A 50 -28.89 -1.35 1.32
C HIS A 50 -28.84 -2.34 0.15
N TRP A 51 -28.45 -1.90 -1.05
CA TRP A 51 -28.33 -2.78 -2.22
C TRP A 51 -27.24 -3.83 -2.05
N ILE A 52 -26.06 -3.45 -1.55
CA ILE A 52 -24.96 -4.37 -1.26
C ILE A 52 -25.44 -5.45 -0.29
N ARG A 53 -26.04 -5.06 0.84
CA ARG A 53 -26.55 -6.00 1.84
C ARG A 53 -27.60 -6.94 1.26
N LYS A 54 -28.53 -6.44 0.46
CA LYS A 54 -29.58 -7.26 -0.18
C LYS A 54 -29.00 -8.22 -1.22
N PHE A 55 -27.99 -7.79 -1.97
CA PHE A 55 -27.31 -8.61 -2.96
C PHE A 55 -26.51 -9.72 -2.29
N GLU A 56 -25.76 -9.42 -1.23
CA GLU A 56 -25.00 -10.39 -0.44
C GLU A 56 -25.91 -11.36 0.30
N ALA A 57 -27.00 -10.89 0.91
CA ALA A 57 -27.99 -11.76 1.53
C ALA A 57 -28.60 -12.75 0.54
N LYS A 58 -28.86 -12.33 -0.72
CA LYS A 58 -29.36 -13.23 -1.77
C LYS A 58 -28.31 -14.25 -2.23
N ARG A 59 -27.02 -13.90 -2.21
CA ARG A 59 -25.91 -14.85 -2.44
C ARG A 59 -25.75 -15.83 -1.28
N GLN A 60 -25.98 -15.38 -0.05
CA GLN A 60 -25.94 -16.22 1.14
C GLN A 60 -27.19 -17.11 1.26
N SER A 61 -28.34 -16.75 0.69
CA SER A 61 -29.50 -17.65 0.67
C SER A 61 -29.33 -18.82 -0.32
N SER A 62 -28.52 -18.67 -1.38
CA SER A 62 -28.16 -19.78 -2.29
C SER A 62 -27.07 -20.70 -1.72
N VAL A 63 -26.36 -20.26 -0.68
CA VAL A 63 -25.35 -21.07 0.03
C VAL A 63 -25.81 -21.12 1.48
N SER A 64 -26.61 -22.12 1.86
CA SER A 64 -27.23 -22.24 3.20
C SER A 64 -26.22 -22.05 4.35
N ILE A 65 -25.96 -20.80 4.74
CA ILE A 65 -25.20 -20.43 5.92
C ILE A 65 -26.20 -19.73 6.84
N LYS A 66 -26.71 -20.48 7.83
CA LYS A 66 -27.57 -19.91 8.88
C LYS A 66 -26.79 -18.77 9.57
N PRO A 67 -27.40 -17.59 9.81
CA PRO A 67 -26.73 -16.52 10.53
C PRO A 67 -26.52 -16.97 11.99
N LEU A 68 -25.26 -17.21 12.35
CA LEU A 68 -24.90 -17.49 13.74
C LEU A 68 -25.14 -16.19 14.53
N LYS A 69 -26.06 -16.22 15.50
CA LYS A 69 -26.25 -15.13 16.46
C LYS A 69 -24.89 -14.82 17.09
N LEU A 70 -24.28 -13.69 16.74
CA LEU A 70 -23.03 -13.22 17.36
C LEU A 70 -23.32 -12.87 18.83
N LYS A 71 -23.24 -13.88 19.70
CA LYS A 71 -22.88 -13.67 21.09
C LYS A 71 -21.48 -13.02 21.03
N LYS A 72 -21.27 -11.88 21.71
CA LYS A 72 -19.92 -11.29 21.89
C LYS A 72 -19.06 -12.31 22.65
N ARG A 73 -18.54 -13.30 21.95
CA ARG A 73 -17.48 -14.17 22.44
C ARG A 73 -16.23 -13.32 22.26
N SER A 74 -15.57 -12.98 23.37
CA SER A 74 -14.18 -12.54 23.32
C SER A 74 -13.44 -13.53 22.42
N ILE A 75 -12.97 -13.07 21.26
CA ILE A 75 -12.20 -13.90 20.34
C ILE A 75 -10.91 -14.19 21.11
N LYS A 76 -10.85 -15.36 21.75
CA LYS A 76 -9.61 -15.86 22.31
C LYS A 76 -8.71 -16.08 21.10
N MET A 77 -7.63 -15.30 21.01
CA MET A 77 -6.57 -15.48 20.01
C MET A 77 -6.22 -16.96 19.95
N THR A 78 -6.27 -17.53 18.74
CA THR A 78 -5.77 -18.91 18.56
C THR A 78 -4.26 -18.91 18.84
N GLU A 79 -3.70 -20.01 19.33
CA GLU A 79 -2.26 -20.10 19.62
C GLU A 79 -1.40 -19.69 18.40
N ASN A 80 -1.85 -20.09 17.21
CA ASN A 80 -1.24 -19.69 15.94
C ASN A 80 -1.22 -18.17 15.71
N GLU A 81 -2.28 -17.46 16.07
CA GLU A 81 -2.37 -16.00 15.90
C GLU A 81 -1.47 -15.25 16.91
N SER A 82 -1.31 -15.81 18.11
CA SER A 82 -0.36 -15.33 19.11
C SER A 82 1.09 -15.47 18.64
N ASP A 83 1.43 -16.62 18.04
CA ASP A 83 2.78 -16.88 17.55
C ASP A 83 3.11 -16.06 16.30
N LEU A 84 2.14 -15.87 15.39
CA LEU A 84 2.29 -14.94 14.27
C LEU A 84 2.53 -13.50 14.76
N SER A 85 1.81 -13.05 15.79
CA SER A 85 2.00 -11.72 16.37
C SER A 85 3.40 -11.54 16.99
N LYS A 86 3.90 -12.56 17.71
CA LYS A 86 5.30 -12.56 18.20
C LYS A 86 6.29 -12.48 17.06
N ARG A 87 6.09 -13.28 16.00
CA ARG A 87 6.99 -13.33 14.85
C ARG A 87 7.03 -12.01 14.10
N ILE A 88 5.88 -11.36 13.92
CA ILE A 88 5.79 -10.02 13.31
C ILE A 88 6.62 -9.03 14.14
N LYS A 89 6.43 -9.01 15.46
CA LYS A 89 7.15 -8.09 16.34
C LYS A 89 8.67 -8.31 16.33
N GLU A 90 9.12 -9.56 16.23
CA GLU A 90 10.54 -9.89 16.06
C GLU A 90 11.09 -9.40 14.72
N LEU A 91 10.36 -9.64 13.63
CA LEU A 91 10.75 -9.20 12.29
C LEU A 91 10.83 -7.68 12.19
N GLU A 92 9.87 -6.97 12.78
CA GLU A 92 9.88 -5.50 12.86
C GLU A 92 11.12 -4.97 13.59
N ARG A 93 11.52 -5.62 14.70
CA ARG A 93 12.73 -5.26 15.45
C ARG A 93 13.99 -5.53 14.64
N ALA A 94 14.09 -6.69 14.00
CA ALA A 94 15.23 -7.05 13.17
C ALA A 94 15.38 -6.10 11.98
N LEU A 95 14.27 -5.73 11.34
CA LEU A 95 14.25 -4.78 10.24
C LEU A 95 14.75 -3.40 10.69
N LYS A 96 14.24 -2.89 11.81
CA LYS A 96 14.70 -1.61 12.40
C LYS A 96 16.20 -1.62 12.74
N GLN A 97 16.72 -2.74 13.23
CA GLN A 97 18.15 -2.87 13.52
C GLN A 97 18.98 -2.84 12.23
N LYS A 98 18.52 -3.50 11.17
CA LYS A 98 19.20 -3.51 9.86
C LYS A 98 19.18 -2.16 9.18
N GLU A 99 18.09 -1.40 9.29
CA GLU A 99 18.03 -0.02 8.79
C GLU A 99 19.06 0.89 9.48
N LEU A 100 19.22 0.73 10.80
CA LEU A 100 20.23 1.50 11.55
C LEU A 100 21.65 1.12 11.15
N GLU A 101 21.94 -0.18 11.03
CA GLU A 101 23.26 -0.68 10.60
C GLU A 101 23.62 -0.18 9.19
N LEU A 102 22.65 -0.18 8.26
CA LEU A 102 22.85 0.36 6.91
C LEU A 102 23.19 1.85 6.95
N LYS A 103 22.45 2.63 7.74
CA LYS A 103 22.67 4.08 7.85
C LYS A 103 24.06 4.42 8.37
N ASP A 104 24.57 3.65 9.33
CA ASP A 104 25.91 3.88 9.88
C ASP A 104 27.00 3.47 8.88
N LYS A 105 26.83 2.34 8.18
CA LYS A 105 27.74 1.92 7.09
C LYS A 105 27.77 2.92 5.94
N GLU A 106 26.64 3.52 5.59
CA GLU A 106 26.59 4.57 4.55
C GLU A 106 27.40 5.81 4.94
N LYS A 107 27.35 6.23 6.21
CA LYS A 107 28.15 7.35 6.70
C LYS A 107 29.65 7.03 6.66
N GLU A 108 30.03 5.82 7.10
CA GLU A 108 31.42 5.36 7.10
C GLU A 108 31.95 5.29 5.66
N LEU A 109 31.17 4.72 4.74
CA LEU A 109 31.53 4.67 3.32
C LEU A 109 31.69 6.06 2.72
N LYS A 110 30.81 7.01 3.06
CA LYS A 110 30.92 8.40 2.60
C LYS A 110 32.18 9.07 3.12
N HIS A 111 32.52 8.85 4.40
CA HIS A 111 33.75 9.36 4.99
C HIS A 111 34.98 8.77 4.30
N GLU A 112 35.01 7.44 4.08
CA GLU A 112 36.11 6.77 3.41
C GLU A 112 36.27 7.23 1.95
N GLN A 113 35.16 7.40 1.22
CA GLN A 113 35.17 7.94 -0.15
C GLN A 113 35.71 9.37 -0.20
N ALA A 114 35.31 10.23 0.75
CA ALA A 114 35.83 11.59 0.84
C ALA A 114 37.34 11.59 1.15
N HIS A 115 37.77 10.75 2.09
CA HIS A 115 39.18 10.58 2.42
C HIS A 115 39.98 10.08 1.20
N ARG A 116 39.48 9.06 0.50
CA ARG A 116 40.11 8.52 -0.71
C ARG A 116 40.26 9.59 -1.80
N ARG A 117 39.21 10.35 -2.07
CA ARG A 117 39.27 11.47 -3.04
C ARG A 117 40.26 12.55 -2.63
N ALA A 118 40.30 12.92 -1.35
CA ALA A 118 41.27 13.89 -0.87
C ALA A 118 42.72 13.39 -1.08
N MET A 119 42.98 12.11 -0.82
CA MET A 119 44.29 11.51 -1.09
C MET A 119 44.62 11.49 -2.59
N GLU A 120 43.66 11.17 -3.47
CA GLU A 120 43.85 11.22 -4.92
C GLU A 120 44.26 12.63 -5.39
N ILE A 121 43.57 13.67 -4.91
CA ILE A 121 43.88 15.07 -5.23
C ILE A 121 45.29 15.45 -4.74
N LEU A 122 45.70 15.01 -3.55
CA LEU A 122 47.06 15.30 -3.06
C LEU A 122 48.13 14.65 -3.92
N ILE A 123 47.89 13.44 -4.42
CA ILE A 123 48.80 12.76 -5.34
C ILE A 123 48.89 13.51 -6.67
N GLU A 124 47.75 13.94 -7.21
CA GLU A 124 47.69 14.74 -8.44
C GLU A 124 48.48 16.04 -8.29
N LEU A 125 48.26 16.80 -7.21
CA LEU A 125 48.99 18.04 -6.93
C LEU A 125 50.49 17.82 -6.74
N ALA A 126 50.90 16.73 -6.07
CA ALA A 126 52.30 16.38 -5.90
C ALA A 126 52.99 16.08 -7.25
N ASN A 127 52.28 15.39 -8.15
CA ASN A 127 52.78 15.11 -9.48
C ASN A 127 52.84 16.37 -10.35
N GLU A 128 51.77 17.18 -10.37
CA GLU A 128 51.68 18.39 -11.21
C GLU A 128 52.67 19.48 -10.81
N HIS A 129 52.79 19.78 -9.52
CA HIS A 129 53.58 20.91 -9.04
C HIS A 129 55.02 20.55 -8.66
N TYR A 130 55.26 19.29 -8.29
CA TYR A 130 56.56 18.86 -7.76
C TYR A 130 57.18 17.69 -8.55
N ASN A 131 56.48 17.14 -9.55
CA ASN A 131 56.92 16.00 -10.36
C ASN A 131 57.33 14.77 -9.51
N ILE A 132 56.63 14.56 -8.38
CA ILE A 132 56.84 13.43 -7.48
C ILE A 132 55.77 12.37 -7.76
N ASP A 133 56.16 11.20 -8.28
CA ASP A 133 55.25 10.07 -8.48
C ASP A 133 55.15 9.22 -7.20
N ILE A 134 54.02 9.36 -6.50
CA ILE A 134 53.74 8.69 -5.22
C ILE A 134 52.86 7.44 -5.42
N ARG A 135 52.41 7.15 -6.65
CA ARG A 135 51.60 5.95 -6.88
C ARG A 135 52.44 4.69 -6.70
N LYS A 136 51.85 3.67 -6.08
CA LYS A 136 52.48 2.36 -5.94
C LYS A 136 52.47 1.67 -7.30
N ASN A 137 53.62 1.47 -7.93
CA ASN A 137 53.76 0.72 -9.17
C ASN A 137 53.32 -0.73 -8.93
N SER A 138 52.12 -1.12 -9.36
CA SER A 138 51.58 -2.48 -9.21
C SER A 138 52.21 -3.48 -10.19
N GLY A 139 53.52 -3.38 -10.39
CA GLY A 139 54.31 -4.23 -11.27
C GLY A 139 55.46 -4.85 -10.51
N THR A 140 55.17 -5.77 -9.59
CA THR A 140 56.19 -6.75 -9.19
C THR A 140 56.20 -7.82 -10.27
N LYS A 141 57.21 -7.79 -11.16
CA LYS A 141 57.57 -8.96 -11.96
C LYS A 141 58.11 -10.02 -11.00
N GLN A 142 57.33 -11.04 -10.68
CA GLN A 142 57.81 -12.34 -10.20
C GLN A 142 56.96 -13.46 -10.77
#